data_AF-A0A0J0YBX0-F1
#
_entry.id   AF-A0A0J0YBX0-F1
#
_cell.length_a   1.000
_cell.length_b   1.000
_cell.length_c   1.000
_cell.angle_alpha   90.00
_cell.angle_beta   90.00
_cell.angle_gamma   90.00
#
_symmetry.space_group_name_H-M   'P 1'
#
loop_
_entity.id
_entity.type
_entity.pdbx_description
1 polymer ?
#
loop_
_entity_poly.entity_id
_entity_poly.type
_entity_poly.pdbx_seq_one_letter_code
_entity_poly.pdbx_strand_id
1 'polypeptide(L)'
;MKKLIFLVIVIFSTFGCSNEPVLVNPDATVPASSAKPSSSSTSQWGDYNISVTVSADGTIWTYVITRLKANAKNLSHFIIDLNNCRDQSATFADIIWGTVNGSPANLVPTEGSGTTCNPQAITNNFVKFNDLQAATSWTLVLKFDRGYSISETAIAWIKAGTSCNQGTIPGPGCPIESYCSFSQGFFFANGSENNGASQFWLNGLTIGGVTYTQAQGNNAWSIDRGQGGDQTMNGFFQLGAVRLSGVESQVAADAIIIDTYFNGLNIFSTVITTTGNNPYSYFNLPATSNGITKSQVIAAGGRIGDFIDANHCP
;
A
#
# COMPACT_ATOMS: atom_id res chain seq x y z
N MET A 1 -25.64 -34.32 37.96
CA MET A 1 -25.39 -35.15 36.76
C MET A 1 -23.99 -34.81 36.25
N LYS A 2 -23.06 -35.77 36.33
CA LYS A 2 -21.64 -35.59 36.02
C LYS A 2 -21.45 -35.61 34.49
N LYS A 3 -20.83 -34.58 33.91
CA LYS A 3 -20.41 -34.59 32.50
C LYS A 3 -18.92 -34.91 32.42
N LEU A 4 -18.62 -36.01 31.73
CA LEU A 4 -17.29 -36.54 31.46
C LEU A 4 -16.54 -35.62 30.48
N ILE A 5 -15.28 -35.32 30.79
CA ILE A 5 -14.32 -34.67 29.90
C ILE A 5 -13.56 -35.77 29.15
N PHE A 6 -13.61 -35.78 27.82
CA PHE A 6 -12.78 -36.63 26.97
C PHE A 6 -11.58 -35.81 26.49
N LEU A 7 -10.39 -36.15 27.00
CA LEU A 7 -9.10 -35.63 26.56
C LEU A 7 -8.52 -36.60 25.53
N VAL A 8 -8.38 -36.17 24.28
CA VAL A 8 -7.71 -36.93 23.22
C VAL A 8 -6.26 -36.45 23.15
N ILE A 9 -5.33 -37.31 23.56
CA ILE A 9 -3.88 -37.11 23.43
C ILE A 9 -3.47 -37.74 22.10
N VAL A 10 -3.03 -36.92 21.14
CA VAL A 10 -2.41 -37.40 19.89
C VAL A 10 -0.90 -37.25 20.03
N ILE A 11 -0.22 -38.40 20.11
CA ILE A 11 1.25 -38.52 20.11
C ILE A 11 1.67 -38.64 18.64
N PHE A 12 2.40 -37.65 18.12
CA PHE A 12 3.12 -37.78 16.86
C PHE A 12 4.59 -38.09 17.14
N SER A 13 4.97 -39.33 16.83
CA SER A 13 6.32 -39.85 16.84
C SER A 13 7.16 -39.22 15.72
N THR A 14 8.40 -38.88 16.05
CA THR A 14 9.41 -38.31 15.16
C THR A 14 10.03 -39.39 14.25
N PHE A 15 10.25 -39.05 12.97
CA PHE A 15 11.21 -39.74 12.11
C PHE A 15 12.36 -38.78 11.80
N GLY A 16 13.57 -39.19 12.17
CA GLY A 16 14.81 -38.51 11.83
C GLY A 16 15.36 -39.00 10.49
N CYS A 17 15.85 -38.07 9.68
CA CYS A 17 16.77 -38.36 8.58
C CYS A 17 18.12 -37.72 8.93
N SER A 18 19.11 -38.57 9.15
CA SER A 18 20.53 -38.22 9.24
C SER A 18 21.07 -37.93 7.84
N ASN A 19 21.58 -36.73 7.60
CA ASN A 19 22.35 -36.43 6.41
C ASN A 19 23.83 -36.75 6.67
N GLU A 20 24.32 -37.80 6.03
CA GLU A 20 25.75 -38.04 5.82
C GLU A 20 26.32 -36.96 4.86
N PRO A 21 27.51 -36.41 5.11
CA PRO A 21 28.20 -35.62 4.11
C PRO A 21 28.85 -36.52 3.06
N VAL A 22 28.31 -36.52 1.85
CA VAL A 22 28.95 -37.11 0.67
C VAL A 22 30.11 -36.20 0.25
N LEU A 23 31.34 -36.70 0.40
CA LEU A 23 32.54 -36.13 -0.21
C LEU A 23 32.51 -36.40 -1.72
N VAL A 24 32.26 -35.35 -2.51
CA VAL A 24 32.43 -35.41 -3.98
C VAL A 24 33.79 -34.84 -4.34
N ASN A 25 34.62 -35.70 -4.90
CA ASN A 25 35.94 -35.42 -5.45
C ASN A 25 35.81 -34.63 -6.77
N PRO A 26 36.47 -33.47 -6.97
CA PRO A 26 36.37 -32.71 -8.21
C PRO A 26 37.53 -33.10 -9.13
N ASP A 27 37.40 -34.19 -9.88
CA ASP A 27 38.26 -34.38 -11.05
C ASP A 27 37.62 -35.33 -12.07
N ALA A 28 36.91 -34.74 -13.04
CA ALA A 28 36.60 -35.36 -14.32
C ALA A 28 36.17 -34.27 -15.31
N THR A 29 37.13 -33.81 -16.10
CA THR A 29 36.96 -32.95 -17.26
C THR A 29 36.09 -33.65 -18.30
N VAL A 30 34.83 -33.23 -18.43
CA VAL A 30 33.93 -33.69 -19.51
C VAL A 30 33.99 -32.67 -20.65
N PRO A 31 34.24 -33.10 -21.91
CA PRO A 31 34.41 -32.19 -23.03
C PRO A 31 33.10 -31.48 -23.35
N ALA A 32 33.21 -30.16 -23.57
CA ALA A 32 32.13 -29.31 -24.04
C ALA A 32 31.59 -29.82 -25.38
N SER A 33 30.45 -30.51 -25.34
CA SER A 33 29.63 -30.70 -26.54
C SER A 33 28.98 -29.35 -26.85
N SER A 34 29.44 -28.75 -27.93
CA SER A 34 28.91 -27.53 -28.52
C SER A 34 27.44 -27.74 -28.87
N ALA A 35 26.55 -27.20 -28.04
CA ALA A 35 25.14 -27.08 -28.36
C ALA A 35 25.02 -26.32 -29.70
N LYS A 36 24.47 -27.01 -30.69
CA LYS A 36 24.15 -26.48 -32.01
C LYS A 36 23.37 -25.16 -31.84
N PRO A 37 23.80 -24.03 -32.42
CA PRO A 37 23.10 -22.77 -32.25
C PRO A 37 21.72 -22.90 -32.91
N SER A 38 20.69 -23.06 -32.09
CA SER A 38 19.31 -22.79 -32.48
C SER A 38 19.28 -21.35 -32.97
N SER A 39 18.83 -21.12 -34.20
CA SER A 39 18.59 -19.78 -34.77
C SER A 39 18.00 -18.88 -33.70
N SER A 40 18.80 -17.93 -33.23
CA SER A 40 18.52 -17.11 -32.06
C SER A 40 17.22 -16.35 -32.28
N SER A 41 16.27 -16.48 -31.35
CA SER A 41 15.21 -15.48 -31.25
C SER A 41 15.89 -14.16 -30.90
N THR A 42 15.81 -13.19 -31.80
CA THR A 42 16.42 -11.86 -31.67
C THR A 42 15.46 -10.83 -31.05
N SER A 43 14.28 -11.25 -30.58
CA SER A 43 13.35 -10.31 -29.96
C SER A 43 13.98 -9.64 -28.75
N GLN A 44 13.87 -8.32 -28.68
CA GLN A 44 14.34 -7.47 -27.59
C GLN A 44 13.16 -6.82 -26.87
N TRP A 45 13.38 -6.27 -25.69
CA TRP A 45 12.36 -5.51 -24.95
C TRP A 45 11.74 -4.40 -25.81
N GLY A 46 12.57 -3.58 -26.47
CA GLY A 46 12.14 -2.48 -27.33
C GLY A 46 11.47 -2.88 -28.65
N ASP A 47 11.28 -4.17 -28.92
CA ASP A 47 10.47 -4.64 -30.05
C ASP A 47 8.97 -4.65 -29.73
N TYR A 48 8.60 -4.37 -28.48
CA TYR A 48 7.25 -4.34 -27.97
C TYR A 48 6.97 -2.98 -27.32
N ASN A 49 5.74 -2.49 -27.49
CA ASN A 49 5.21 -1.39 -26.70
C ASN A 49 4.30 -1.95 -25.62
N ILE A 50 4.42 -1.45 -24.39
CA ILE A 50 3.57 -1.85 -23.26
C ILE A 50 2.92 -0.59 -22.70
N SER A 51 1.60 -0.49 -22.81
CA SER A 51 0.83 0.56 -22.15
C SER A 51 0.03 -0.02 -20.99
N VAL A 52 -0.03 0.71 -19.88
CA VAL A 52 -0.70 0.29 -18.65
C VAL A 52 -1.80 1.29 -18.32
N THR A 53 -2.97 0.77 -17.95
CA THR A 53 -4.08 1.57 -17.41
C THR A 53 -4.61 0.89 -16.16
N VAL A 54 -5.10 1.70 -15.22
CA VAL A 54 -5.60 1.23 -13.92
C VAL A 54 -6.98 1.83 -13.66
N SER A 55 -7.90 1.05 -13.09
CA SER A 55 -9.19 1.58 -12.64
C SER A 55 -9.01 2.63 -11.55
N ALA A 56 -10.00 3.51 -11.38
CA ALA A 56 -9.94 4.59 -10.40
C ALA A 56 -9.73 4.10 -8.96
N ASP A 57 -10.23 2.91 -8.64
CA ASP A 57 -10.07 2.25 -7.33
C ASP A 57 -8.77 1.43 -7.20
N GLY A 58 -7.91 1.40 -8.22
CA GLY A 58 -6.65 0.67 -8.22
C GLY A 58 -6.77 -0.86 -8.31
N THR A 59 -7.98 -1.41 -8.46
CA THR A 59 -8.21 -2.86 -8.36
C THR A 59 -8.05 -3.60 -9.68
N ILE A 60 -8.28 -2.92 -10.82
CA ILE A 60 -8.19 -3.51 -12.16
C ILE A 60 -7.00 -2.89 -12.89
N TRP A 61 -6.09 -3.76 -13.33
CA TRP A 61 -4.89 -3.41 -14.05
C TRP A 61 -4.95 -3.98 -15.46
N THR A 62 -4.82 -3.12 -16.47
CA THR A 62 -4.84 -3.53 -17.88
C THR A 62 -3.52 -3.19 -18.54
N TYR A 63 -2.82 -4.22 -19.03
CA TYR A 63 -1.61 -4.13 -19.81
C TYR A 63 -1.92 -4.43 -21.26
N VAL A 64 -1.60 -3.51 -22.17
CA VAL A 64 -1.70 -3.74 -23.60
C VAL A 64 -0.29 -3.81 -24.17
N ILE A 65 0.09 -5.00 -24.65
CA ILE A 65 1.39 -5.26 -25.25
C ILE A 65 1.21 -5.35 -26.76
N THR A 66 1.94 -4.57 -27.54
CA THR A 66 1.84 -4.57 -29.01
C THR A 66 3.21 -4.73 -29.64
N ARG A 67 3.31 -5.58 -30.67
CA ARG A 67 4.55 -5.72 -31.45
C ARG A 67 4.80 -4.45 -32.27
N LEU A 68 5.98 -3.86 -32.09
CA LEU A 68 6.42 -2.69 -32.85
C LEU A 68 7.14 -3.07 -34.14
N LYS A 69 7.93 -4.15 -34.10
CA LYS A 69 8.71 -4.59 -35.25
C LYS A 69 8.14 -5.86 -35.87
N ALA A 70 8.18 -5.92 -37.21
CA ALA A 70 7.64 -7.06 -37.97
C ALA A 70 8.35 -8.40 -37.66
N ASN A 71 9.63 -8.35 -37.24
CA ASN A 71 10.41 -9.53 -36.87
C ASN A 71 10.24 -9.95 -35.39
N ALA A 72 9.49 -9.18 -34.59
CA ALA A 72 9.18 -9.55 -33.21
C ALA A 72 8.37 -10.85 -33.15
N LYS A 73 8.80 -11.78 -32.31
CA LYS A 73 8.16 -13.09 -32.14
C LYS A 73 6.89 -12.97 -31.31
N ASN A 74 6.07 -14.03 -31.34
CA ASN A 74 4.93 -14.12 -30.44
C ASN A 74 5.41 -14.27 -29.00
N LEU A 75 4.66 -13.69 -28.07
CA LEU A 75 4.88 -13.91 -26.64
C LEU A 75 4.45 -15.32 -26.28
N SER A 76 5.24 -15.96 -25.43
CA SER A 76 4.89 -17.23 -24.79
C SER A 76 4.41 -16.99 -23.36
N HIS A 77 5.03 -16.05 -22.65
CA HIS A 77 4.54 -15.55 -21.38
C HIS A 77 5.05 -14.13 -21.09
N PHE A 78 4.35 -13.45 -20.20
CA PHE A 78 4.69 -12.12 -19.67
C PHE A 78 4.70 -12.19 -18.15
N ILE A 79 5.74 -11.63 -17.52
CA ILE A 79 5.95 -11.68 -16.07
C ILE A 79 6.01 -10.26 -15.53
N ILE A 80 5.35 -10.01 -14.40
CA ILE A 80 5.35 -8.73 -13.71
C ILE A 80 5.85 -8.98 -12.28
N ASP A 81 6.89 -8.26 -11.86
CA ASP A 81 7.30 -8.19 -10.46
C ASP A 81 6.25 -7.43 -9.66
N LEU A 82 5.76 -8.05 -8.59
CA LEU A 82 4.79 -7.44 -7.70
C LEU A 82 5.45 -6.80 -6.49
N ASN A 83 6.74 -7.02 -6.24
CA ASN A 83 7.49 -6.56 -5.07
C ASN A 83 7.84 -5.06 -5.12
N ASN A 84 6.85 -4.19 -5.36
CA ASN A 84 7.05 -2.75 -5.56
C ASN A 84 6.73 -1.90 -4.32
N CYS A 85 6.30 -2.51 -3.21
CA CYS A 85 6.02 -1.85 -1.93
C CYS A 85 6.41 -2.72 -0.72
N ARG A 86 7.56 -3.39 -0.78
CA ARG A 86 8.09 -4.21 0.33
C ARG A 86 7.06 -5.22 0.84
N ASP A 87 6.79 -5.22 2.15
CA ASP A 87 5.85 -6.10 2.85
C ASP A 87 4.37 -5.80 2.55
N GLN A 88 4.06 -4.63 1.98
CA GLN A 88 2.71 -4.27 1.57
C GLN A 88 2.46 -4.49 0.07
N SER A 89 3.47 -4.91 -0.68
CA SER A 89 3.36 -5.25 -2.09
C SER A 89 2.17 -6.17 -2.39
N ALA A 90 1.54 -5.97 -3.55
CA ALA A 90 0.61 -6.97 -4.06
C ALA A 90 1.27 -8.35 -4.13
N THR A 91 0.54 -9.40 -3.85
CA THR A 91 1.01 -10.78 -3.97
C THR A 91 0.19 -11.56 -4.97
N PHE A 92 0.67 -12.74 -5.38
CA PHE A 92 -0.12 -13.63 -6.22
C PHE A 92 -1.45 -14.04 -5.56
N ALA A 93 -1.50 -14.12 -4.22
CA ALA A 93 -2.70 -14.48 -3.47
C ALA A 93 -3.79 -13.39 -3.53
N ASP A 94 -3.41 -12.15 -3.79
CA ASP A 94 -4.32 -11.00 -3.87
C ASP A 94 -5.06 -10.95 -5.22
N ILE A 95 -4.66 -11.77 -6.19
CA ILE A 95 -5.26 -11.80 -7.53
C ILE A 95 -6.55 -12.64 -7.51
N ILE A 96 -7.70 -12.01 -7.76
CA ILE A 96 -8.99 -12.69 -7.88
C ILE A 96 -9.09 -13.41 -9.23
N TRP A 97 -8.75 -12.71 -10.32
CA TRP A 97 -8.79 -13.26 -11.67
C TRP A 97 -7.88 -12.49 -12.63
N GLY A 98 -7.56 -13.11 -13.76
CA GLY A 98 -6.94 -12.44 -14.89
C GLY A 98 -7.52 -12.88 -16.22
N THR A 99 -7.35 -12.05 -17.26
CA THR A 99 -7.73 -12.39 -18.64
C THR A 99 -6.63 -12.05 -19.65
N VAL A 100 -6.63 -12.75 -20.77
CA VAL A 100 -5.85 -12.47 -21.98
C VAL A 100 -6.83 -12.36 -23.13
N ASN A 101 -6.89 -11.18 -23.77
CA ASN A 101 -7.82 -10.89 -24.86
C ASN A 101 -9.28 -11.25 -24.51
N GLY A 102 -9.69 -10.99 -23.28
CA GLY A 102 -11.05 -11.26 -22.77
C GLY A 102 -11.33 -12.71 -22.35
N SER A 103 -10.40 -13.65 -22.59
CA SER A 103 -10.51 -15.03 -22.12
C SER A 103 -9.76 -15.21 -20.79
N PRO A 104 -10.19 -16.12 -19.89
CA PRO A 104 -9.47 -16.39 -18.64
C PRO A 104 -7.98 -16.67 -18.86
N ALA A 105 -7.12 -16.03 -18.06
CA ALA A 105 -5.67 -16.18 -18.14
C ALA A 105 -5.19 -17.41 -17.36
N ASN A 106 -4.17 -18.09 -17.87
CA ASN A 106 -3.38 -19.03 -17.08
C ASN A 106 -2.33 -18.27 -16.27
N LEU A 107 -2.67 -17.90 -15.03
CA LEU A 107 -1.76 -17.20 -14.12
C LEU A 107 -0.98 -18.19 -13.27
N VAL A 108 0.34 -18.01 -13.16
CA VAL A 108 1.17 -18.84 -12.28
C VAL A 108 2.22 -18.00 -11.50
N PRO A 109 2.54 -18.36 -10.25
CA PRO A 109 3.55 -17.67 -9.43
C PRO A 109 4.96 -18.27 -9.58
N THR A 110 5.19 -19.07 -10.62
CA THR A 110 6.47 -19.75 -10.85
C THR A 110 6.87 -19.63 -12.31
N GLU A 111 8.15 -19.39 -12.57
CA GLU A 111 8.65 -19.38 -13.95
C GLU A 111 8.57 -20.77 -14.61
N GLY A 112 8.76 -21.84 -13.82
CA GLY A 112 8.80 -23.22 -14.28
C GLY A 112 10.24 -23.71 -14.39
N SER A 113 10.45 -24.76 -15.19
CA SER A 113 11.77 -25.31 -15.51
C SER A 113 12.05 -25.19 -17.01
N GLY A 114 13.29 -24.89 -17.39
CA GLY A 114 13.73 -24.96 -18.79
C GLY A 114 13.41 -23.71 -19.62
N THR A 115 13.10 -22.60 -18.96
CA THR A 115 12.90 -21.32 -19.61
C THR A 115 14.10 -20.39 -19.33
N THR A 116 14.34 -19.43 -20.21
CA THR A 116 15.48 -18.48 -20.10
C THR A 116 15.14 -17.24 -19.28
N CYS A 117 13.92 -17.15 -18.76
CA CYS A 117 13.58 -16.12 -17.79
C CYS A 117 14.04 -16.57 -16.40
N ASN A 118 14.51 -15.63 -15.58
CA ASN A 118 14.87 -15.96 -14.19
C ASN A 118 14.43 -14.82 -13.26
N PRO A 119 13.12 -14.53 -13.17
CA PRO A 119 12.62 -13.54 -12.23
C PRO A 119 13.01 -13.89 -10.80
N GLN A 120 13.14 -15.19 -10.46
CA GLN A 120 13.56 -15.66 -9.13
C GLN A 120 14.96 -15.21 -8.71
N ALA A 121 15.82 -14.78 -9.64
CA ALA A 121 17.09 -14.15 -9.28
C ALA A 121 16.94 -12.73 -8.68
N ILE A 122 15.77 -12.11 -8.85
CA ILE A 122 15.48 -10.73 -8.45
C ILE A 122 14.35 -10.68 -7.42
N THR A 123 13.29 -11.44 -7.63
CA THR A 123 12.05 -11.40 -6.83
C THR A 123 11.46 -12.79 -6.67
N ASN A 124 10.90 -13.06 -5.48
CA ASN A 124 10.07 -14.24 -5.24
C ASN A 124 8.58 -13.93 -5.33
N ASN A 125 8.21 -12.68 -5.61
CA ASN A 125 6.83 -12.21 -5.64
C ASN A 125 6.51 -11.61 -7.01
N PHE A 126 5.98 -12.45 -7.90
CA PHE A 126 5.63 -12.07 -9.26
C PHE A 126 4.40 -12.83 -9.74
N VAL A 127 3.79 -12.32 -10.81
CA VAL A 127 2.74 -13.01 -11.56
C VAL A 127 3.22 -13.26 -12.99
N LYS A 128 3.02 -14.48 -13.49
CA LYS A 128 3.25 -14.84 -14.89
C LYS A 128 1.93 -15.10 -15.60
N PHE A 129 1.65 -14.35 -16.66
CA PHE A 129 0.68 -14.71 -17.68
C PHE A 129 1.27 -15.77 -18.59
N ASN A 130 0.87 -17.02 -18.39
CA ASN A 130 1.39 -18.16 -19.13
C ASN A 130 0.57 -18.46 -20.40
N ASP A 131 1.18 -19.19 -21.34
CA ASP A 131 0.54 -19.73 -22.55
C ASP A 131 -0.15 -18.67 -23.44
N LEU A 132 0.53 -17.53 -23.60
CA LEU A 132 0.04 -16.46 -24.47
C LEU A 132 -0.06 -16.95 -25.91
N GLN A 133 -1.26 -16.82 -26.49
CA GLN A 133 -1.52 -17.21 -27.87
C GLN A 133 -0.83 -16.26 -28.85
N ALA A 134 -0.52 -16.74 -30.05
CA ALA A 134 0.07 -15.93 -31.10
C ALA A 134 -0.84 -14.75 -31.49
N ALA A 135 -0.34 -13.52 -31.34
CA ALA A 135 -1.07 -12.29 -31.68
C ALA A 135 -0.11 -11.15 -32.04
N THR A 136 -0.62 -10.06 -32.62
CA THR A 136 0.13 -8.79 -32.80
C THR A 136 -0.04 -7.85 -31.61
N SER A 137 -1.10 -8.04 -30.84
CA SER A 137 -1.40 -7.30 -29.61
C SER A 137 -2.03 -8.25 -28.58
N TRP A 138 -1.70 -8.02 -27.31
CA TRP A 138 -2.24 -8.74 -26.16
C TRP A 138 -2.81 -7.75 -25.15
N THR A 139 -4.08 -7.89 -24.81
CA THR A 139 -4.72 -7.18 -23.70
C THR A 139 -4.77 -8.11 -22.51
N LEU A 140 -3.92 -7.86 -21.52
CA LEU A 140 -3.83 -8.61 -20.28
C LEU A 140 -4.53 -7.81 -19.18
N VAL A 141 -5.47 -8.43 -18.46
CA VAL A 141 -6.18 -7.77 -17.36
C VAL A 141 -5.96 -8.57 -16.08
N LEU A 142 -5.64 -7.90 -14.98
CA LEU A 142 -5.65 -8.45 -13.62
C LEU A 142 -6.71 -7.73 -12.78
N LYS A 143 -7.42 -8.49 -11.95
CA LYS A 143 -8.21 -7.96 -10.85
C LYS A 143 -7.61 -8.42 -9.53
N PHE A 144 -7.25 -7.46 -8.69
CA PHE A 144 -6.88 -7.69 -7.30
C PHE A 144 -8.09 -7.60 -6.36
N ASP A 145 -7.95 -8.15 -5.17
CA ASP A 145 -8.93 -8.11 -4.09
C ASP A 145 -9.09 -6.72 -3.45
N ARG A 146 -8.04 -5.89 -3.52
CA ARG A 146 -8.02 -4.49 -3.11
C ARG A 146 -7.32 -3.59 -4.13
N GLY A 147 -7.45 -2.29 -3.91
CA GLY A 147 -6.80 -1.28 -4.75
C GLY A 147 -5.29 -1.23 -4.52
N TYR A 148 -4.52 -0.95 -5.57
CA TYR A 148 -3.08 -0.69 -5.49
C TYR A 148 -2.74 0.60 -6.24
N SER A 149 -1.87 1.42 -5.65
CA SER A 149 -1.36 2.65 -6.26
C SER A 149 -0.40 2.32 -7.41
N ILE A 150 -0.09 3.31 -8.26
CA ILE A 150 0.82 3.09 -9.38
C ILE A 150 2.27 3.24 -8.94
N SER A 151 3.07 2.18 -9.12
CA SER A 151 4.52 2.24 -9.11
C SER A 151 5.03 2.36 -10.55
N GLU A 152 5.78 3.41 -10.87
CA GLU A 152 6.25 3.70 -12.23
C GLU A 152 7.43 2.82 -12.69
N THR A 153 8.00 2.00 -11.80
CA THR A 153 9.27 1.32 -12.02
C THR A 153 9.23 -0.19 -11.78
N ALA A 154 8.05 -0.82 -11.87
CA ALA A 154 7.94 -2.27 -11.70
C ALA A 154 8.76 -3.00 -12.78
N ILE A 155 9.50 -4.02 -12.36
CA ILE A 155 10.26 -4.85 -13.30
C ILE A 155 9.31 -5.83 -13.99
N ALA A 156 9.48 -6.01 -15.29
CA ALA A 156 8.73 -7.00 -16.04
C ALA A 156 9.62 -7.72 -17.05
N TRP A 157 9.19 -8.92 -17.44
CA TRP A 157 9.89 -9.77 -18.40
C TRP A 157 8.97 -10.21 -19.53
N ILE A 158 9.51 -10.14 -20.75
CA ILE A 158 8.88 -10.65 -21.97
C ILE A 158 9.62 -11.90 -22.43
N LYS A 159 8.91 -13.03 -22.48
CA LYS A 159 9.39 -14.25 -23.13
C LYS A 159 8.82 -14.38 -24.53
N ALA A 160 9.66 -14.19 -25.54
CA ALA A 160 9.28 -14.35 -26.94
C ALA A 160 10.26 -15.29 -27.65
N GLY A 161 9.74 -16.31 -28.34
CA GLY A 161 10.58 -17.35 -28.94
C GLY A 161 11.54 -17.99 -27.91
N THR A 162 12.84 -18.01 -28.20
CA THR A 162 13.89 -18.49 -27.27
C THR A 162 14.46 -17.40 -26.36
N SER A 163 14.15 -16.12 -26.59
CA SER A 163 14.64 -14.99 -25.81
C SER A 163 13.77 -14.70 -24.57
N CYS A 164 14.39 -14.21 -23.50
CA CYS A 164 13.74 -13.55 -22.38
C CYS A 164 14.39 -12.17 -22.20
N ASN A 165 13.58 -11.12 -22.15
CA ASN A 165 14.07 -9.75 -22.00
C ASN A 165 13.39 -9.08 -20.81
N GLN A 166 14.13 -8.25 -20.11
CA GLN A 166 13.66 -7.49 -18.96
C GLN A 166 13.54 -6.00 -19.31
N GLY A 167 12.60 -5.32 -18.68
CA GLY A 167 12.51 -3.86 -18.65
C GLY A 167 11.59 -3.38 -17.53
N THR A 168 11.26 -2.09 -17.54
CA THR A 168 10.43 -1.46 -16.51
C THR A 168 9.10 -1.02 -17.09
N ILE A 169 8.03 -1.14 -16.31
CA ILE A 169 6.67 -0.71 -16.63
C ILE A 169 5.99 -0.14 -15.39
N PRO A 170 4.88 0.59 -15.53
CA PRO A 170 3.97 0.82 -14.42
C PRO A 170 3.40 -0.51 -13.89
N GLY A 171 3.41 -0.71 -12.57
CA GLY A 171 2.89 -1.90 -11.92
C GLY A 171 2.29 -1.60 -10.54
N PRO A 172 1.65 -2.61 -9.91
CA PRO A 172 1.00 -2.42 -8.61
C PRO A 172 2.02 -2.02 -7.55
N GLY A 173 1.78 -0.87 -6.91
CA GLY A 173 2.58 -0.29 -5.82
C GLY A 173 2.06 -0.70 -4.45
N CYS A 174 1.96 0.27 -3.54
CA CYS A 174 1.38 0.05 -2.21
C CYS A 174 -0.15 -0.06 -2.30
N PRO A 175 -0.81 -0.82 -1.39
CA PRO A 175 -2.25 -0.89 -1.34
C PRO A 175 -2.83 0.53 -1.26
N ILE A 176 -3.85 0.80 -2.07
CA ILE A 176 -4.75 1.92 -1.80
C ILE A 176 -5.60 1.44 -0.66
N GLU A 177 -5.10 1.67 0.55
CA GLU A 177 -5.94 1.51 1.72
C GLU A 177 -7.11 2.49 1.57
N SER A 178 -8.34 1.97 1.70
CA SER A 178 -9.51 2.81 1.87
C SER A 178 -9.41 3.42 3.26
N TYR A 179 -8.51 4.38 3.42
CA TYR A 179 -8.51 5.19 4.61
C TYR A 179 -9.72 6.08 4.52
N CYS A 180 -10.74 5.65 5.26
CA CYS A 180 -11.92 6.42 5.41
C CYS A 180 -11.52 7.77 5.98
N SER A 181 -11.90 8.79 5.21
CA SER A 181 -12.19 10.11 5.74
C SER A 181 -12.80 9.91 7.13
N PHE A 182 -12.32 10.62 8.16
CA PHE A 182 -12.66 10.58 9.59
C PHE A 182 -11.54 10.18 10.58
N SER A 183 -10.45 9.51 10.19
CA SER A 183 -9.41 9.10 11.17
C SER A 183 -8.43 10.22 11.54
N GLN A 184 -8.36 10.57 12.84
CA GLN A 184 -7.32 11.47 13.37
C GLN A 184 -5.90 10.93 13.09
N GLY A 185 -5.71 9.62 13.21
CA GLY A 185 -4.43 8.97 12.95
C GLY A 185 -3.99 9.12 11.48
N PHE A 186 -4.95 9.05 10.55
CA PHE A 186 -4.69 9.25 9.13
C PHE A 186 -4.20 10.66 8.80
N PHE A 187 -4.91 11.69 9.29
CA PHE A 187 -4.58 13.06 8.94
C PHE A 187 -3.38 13.62 9.70
N PHE A 188 -3.15 13.18 10.95
CA PHE A 188 -2.19 13.81 11.85
C PHE A 188 -1.06 12.89 12.33
N ALA A 189 -1.31 11.60 12.59
CA ALA A 189 -0.26 10.69 13.06
C ALA A 189 0.69 10.25 11.94
N ASN A 190 0.11 9.85 10.80
CA ASN A 190 0.83 9.25 9.68
C ASN A 190 0.84 10.15 8.43
N GLY A 191 0.43 11.42 8.55
CA GLY A 191 0.18 12.29 7.40
C GLY A 191 1.40 12.47 6.48
N SER A 192 2.61 12.42 7.02
CA SER A 192 3.87 12.52 6.26
C SER A 192 4.43 11.19 5.74
N GLU A 193 3.93 10.04 6.21
CA GLU A 193 4.53 8.72 5.99
C GLU A 193 3.63 7.75 5.19
N ASN A 194 3.06 8.19 4.06
CA ASN A 194 2.54 7.31 2.99
C ASN A 194 1.04 6.95 2.93
N ASN A 195 0.11 7.82 3.34
CA ASN A 195 -1.32 7.47 3.20
C ASN A 195 -2.14 8.38 2.28
N GLY A 196 -1.51 9.23 1.47
CA GLY A 196 -2.23 10.12 0.55
C GLY A 196 -3.00 11.26 1.27
N ALA A 197 -2.78 11.47 2.57
CA ALA A 197 -3.43 12.55 3.32
C ALA A 197 -3.05 13.94 2.79
N SER A 198 -1.84 14.12 2.26
CA SER A 198 -1.32 15.42 1.80
C SER A 198 -2.20 16.12 0.77
N GLN A 199 -2.92 15.36 -0.07
CA GLN A 199 -3.85 15.92 -1.06
C GLN A 199 -5.07 16.63 -0.42
N PHE A 200 -5.41 16.32 0.83
CA PHE A 200 -6.49 16.96 1.56
C PHE A 200 -6.03 18.24 2.28
N TRP A 201 -4.73 18.45 2.40
CA TRP A 201 -4.12 19.61 3.06
C TRP A 201 -3.73 20.74 2.08
N LEU A 202 -4.18 20.71 0.82
CA LEU A 202 -3.76 21.65 -0.23
C LEU A 202 -3.92 23.13 0.15
N ASN A 203 -4.96 23.47 0.90
CA ASN A 203 -5.23 24.83 1.38
C ASN A 203 -4.94 25.00 2.88
N GLY A 204 -4.31 24.00 3.51
CA GLY A 204 -4.24 23.86 4.95
C GLY A 204 -5.58 23.50 5.61
N LEU A 205 -5.55 23.32 6.92
CA LEU A 205 -6.72 23.11 7.78
C LEU A 205 -6.97 24.36 8.59
N THR A 206 -8.10 25.02 8.40
CA THR A 206 -8.50 26.16 9.24
C THR A 206 -9.32 25.68 10.43
N ILE A 207 -8.93 26.04 11.65
CA ILE A 207 -9.73 25.89 12.89
C ILE A 207 -9.62 27.19 13.68
N GLY A 208 -10.76 27.74 14.11
CA GLY A 208 -10.79 29.00 14.85
C GLY A 208 -10.16 30.18 14.09
N GLY A 209 -10.32 30.21 12.76
CA GLY A 209 -9.73 31.26 11.92
C GLY A 209 -8.21 31.20 11.75
N VAL A 210 -7.52 30.19 12.31
CA VAL A 210 -6.10 29.94 12.08
C VAL A 210 -5.93 28.77 11.11
N THR A 211 -5.16 28.97 10.04
CA THR A 211 -4.87 27.92 9.05
C THR A 211 -3.55 27.23 9.36
N TYR A 212 -3.60 25.90 9.49
CA TYR A 212 -2.48 25.03 9.78
C TYR A 212 -2.05 24.25 8.53
N THR A 213 -0.75 24.18 8.30
CA THR A 213 -0.14 23.27 7.31
C THR A 213 -0.17 21.83 7.83
N GLN A 214 0.00 20.86 6.93
CA GLN A 214 0.11 19.45 7.32
C GLN A 214 1.25 19.20 8.31
N ALA A 215 2.41 19.80 8.09
CA ALA A 215 3.55 19.68 9.00
C ALA A 215 3.23 20.21 10.40
N GLN A 216 2.48 21.31 10.49
CA GLN A 216 1.97 21.82 11.77
C GLN A 216 0.96 20.85 12.40
N GLY A 217 0.00 20.32 11.62
CA GLY A 217 -0.94 19.31 12.12
C GLY A 217 -0.23 18.10 12.76
N ASN A 218 0.76 17.54 12.06
CA ASN A 218 1.55 16.41 12.55
C ASN A 218 2.35 16.77 13.81
N ASN A 219 2.95 17.97 13.84
CA ASN A 219 3.67 18.43 15.03
C ASN A 219 2.73 18.61 16.23
N ALA A 220 1.53 19.16 16.03
CA ALA A 220 0.55 19.29 17.09
C ALA A 220 0.14 17.92 17.67
N TRP A 221 -0.07 16.93 16.80
CA TRP A 221 -0.38 15.57 17.23
C TRP A 221 0.75 14.92 18.02
N SER A 222 2.00 15.09 17.59
CA SER A 222 3.18 14.61 18.31
C SER A 222 3.28 15.18 19.73
N ILE A 223 3.01 16.49 19.88
CA ILE A 223 2.99 17.15 21.20
C ILE A 223 1.85 16.58 22.07
N ASP A 224 0.63 16.49 21.54
CA ASP A 224 -0.54 16.09 22.33
C ASP A 224 -0.51 14.62 22.77
N ARG A 225 -0.02 13.72 21.91
CA ARG A 225 0.16 12.30 22.24
C ARG A 225 1.32 12.04 23.22
N GLY A 226 2.12 13.06 23.52
CA GLY A 226 3.19 13.03 24.51
C GLY A 226 2.69 13.00 25.96
N GLN A 227 3.60 13.23 26.90
CA GLN A 227 3.23 13.37 28.32
C GLN A 227 2.46 14.69 28.52
N GLY A 228 1.24 14.64 29.07
CA GLY A 228 0.47 15.85 29.42
C GLY A 228 -0.54 16.33 28.37
N GLY A 229 -1.04 15.45 27.49
CA GLY A 229 -2.08 15.78 26.51
C GLY A 229 -3.30 16.47 27.12
N ASP A 230 -3.80 17.51 26.43
CA ASP A 230 -4.98 18.26 26.84
C ASP A 230 -6.19 17.68 26.12
N GLN A 231 -7.16 17.14 26.87
CA GLN A 231 -8.37 16.54 26.28
C GLN A 231 -9.14 17.48 25.34
N THR A 232 -8.96 18.80 25.48
CA THR A 232 -9.50 19.81 24.56
C THR A 232 -8.96 19.65 23.14
N MET A 233 -7.71 19.19 22.98
CA MET A 233 -7.08 18.92 21.68
C MET A 233 -7.74 17.75 20.95
N ASN A 234 -8.39 16.81 21.64
CA ASN A 234 -9.20 15.80 20.96
C ASN A 234 -10.30 16.47 20.14
N GLY A 235 -10.96 17.51 20.66
CA GLY A 235 -11.93 18.29 19.88
C GLY A 235 -11.32 18.94 18.64
N PHE A 236 -10.11 19.52 18.78
CA PHE A 236 -9.36 20.08 17.65
C PHE A 236 -9.09 19.04 16.56
N PHE A 237 -8.55 17.88 16.92
CA PHE A 237 -8.22 16.83 15.96
C PHE A 237 -9.46 16.18 15.35
N GLN A 238 -10.52 15.97 16.12
CA GLN A 238 -11.78 15.41 15.61
C GLN A 238 -12.43 16.36 14.59
N LEU A 239 -12.51 17.66 14.89
CA LEU A 239 -13.00 18.65 13.93
C LEU A 239 -12.10 18.68 12.68
N GLY A 240 -10.78 18.66 12.88
CA GLY A 240 -9.83 18.64 11.79
C GLY A 240 -9.99 17.43 10.87
N ALA A 241 -10.19 16.24 11.43
CA ALA A 241 -10.42 15.02 10.67
C ALA A 241 -11.71 15.13 9.84
N VAL A 242 -12.83 15.58 10.41
CA VAL A 242 -14.08 15.78 9.67
C VAL A 242 -13.95 16.82 8.56
N ARG A 243 -13.24 17.94 8.82
CA ARG A 243 -13.03 19.00 7.83
C ARG A 243 -12.24 18.52 6.63
N LEU A 244 -11.09 17.89 6.88
CA LEU A 244 -10.25 17.31 5.83
C LEU A 244 -10.97 16.19 5.07
N SER A 245 -11.99 15.61 5.70
CA SER A 245 -12.88 14.61 5.10
C SER A 245 -14.03 15.19 4.27
N GLY A 246 -14.24 16.52 4.27
CA GLY A 246 -15.25 17.19 3.46
C GLY A 246 -16.70 17.07 3.97
N VAL A 247 -16.89 16.83 5.26
CA VAL A 247 -18.19 16.37 5.85
C VAL A 247 -18.58 17.14 7.11
N GLU A 248 -18.00 18.33 7.29
CA GLU A 248 -18.28 19.22 8.42
C GLU A 248 -19.76 19.57 8.58
N SER A 249 -20.50 19.67 7.47
CA SER A 249 -21.93 20.00 7.49
C SER A 249 -22.76 19.02 8.32
N GLN A 250 -22.29 17.78 8.52
CA GLN A 250 -22.97 16.76 9.31
C GLN A 250 -22.79 16.94 10.82
N VAL A 251 -21.78 17.71 11.25
CA VAL A 251 -21.46 18.00 12.66
C VAL A 251 -21.38 19.51 12.93
N ALA A 252 -22.08 20.32 12.12
CA ALA A 252 -21.94 21.78 12.11
C ALA A 252 -22.15 22.44 13.49
N ALA A 253 -23.09 21.94 14.30
CA ALA A 253 -23.34 22.49 15.64
C ALA A 253 -22.15 22.30 16.60
N ASP A 254 -21.52 21.13 16.55
CA ASP A 254 -20.33 20.82 17.35
C ASP A 254 -19.08 21.51 16.80
N ALA A 255 -18.96 21.60 15.47
CA ALA A 255 -17.91 22.35 14.80
C ALA A 255 -17.89 23.82 15.23
N ILE A 256 -19.05 24.49 15.31
CA ILE A 256 -19.18 25.88 15.76
C ILE A 256 -18.66 26.07 17.20
N ILE A 257 -18.92 25.13 18.10
CA ILE A 257 -18.44 25.20 19.50
C ILE A 257 -16.91 25.18 19.54
N ILE A 258 -16.32 24.24 18.81
CA ILE A 258 -14.87 24.05 18.76
C ILE A 258 -14.20 25.25 18.07
N ASP A 259 -14.73 25.71 16.93
CA ASP A 259 -14.23 26.89 16.24
C ASP A 259 -14.30 28.14 17.09
N THR A 260 -15.41 28.35 17.81
CA THR A 260 -15.58 29.52 18.67
C THR A 260 -14.52 29.51 19.76
N TYR A 261 -14.27 28.37 20.41
CA TYR A 261 -13.21 28.25 21.40
C TYR A 261 -11.83 28.58 20.83
N PHE A 262 -11.50 28.03 19.65
CA PHE A 262 -10.20 28.28 19.01
C PHE A 262 -10.12 29.61 18.24
N ASN A 263 -11.19 30.41 18.18
CA ASN A 263 -11.23 31.62 17.37
C ASN A 263 -10.11 32.61 17.75
N GLY A 264 -9.19 32.85 16.80
CA GLY A 264 -7.99 33.68 16.98
C GLY A 264 -6.86 33.05 17.81
N LEU A 265 -7.04 31.82 18.30
CA LEU A 265 -6.08 31.13 19.14
C LEU A 265 -5.13 30.27 18.30
N ASN A 266 -3.89 30.74 18.12
CA ASN A 266 -2.85 29.88 17.56
C ASN A 266 -2.37 28.88 18.63
N ILE A 267 -2.78 27.60 18.53
CA ILE A 267 -2.40 26.56 19.50
C ILE A 267 -0.90 26.48 19.79
N PHE A 268 -0.01 26.80 18.84
CA PHE A 268 1.44 26.75 19.05
C PHE A 268 1.95 27.83 20.01
N SER A 269 1.22 28.94 20.20
CA SER A 269 1.56 29.93 21.22
C SER A 269 1.20 29.48 22.64
N THR A 270 0.51 28.34 22.78
CA THR A 270 0.13 27.77 24.08
C THR A 270 1.02 26.60 24.50
N VAL A 271 2.00 26.22 23.68
CA VAL A 271 2.91 25.11 23.97
C VAL A 271 3.85 25.51 25.11
N ILE A 272 3.89 24.68 26.15
CA ILE A 272 4.84 24.78 27.25
C ILE A 272 5.78 23.58 27.19
N THR A 273 7.08 23.83 27.30
CA THR A 273 8.10 22.79 27.44
C THR A 273 8.59 22.76 28.88
N THR A 274 8.48 21.62 29.55
CA THR A 274 8.99 21.43 30.90
C THR A 274 10.51 21.42 30.92
N THR A 275 11.09 21.83 32.05
CA THR A 275 12.54 21.78 32.28
C THR A 275 12.89 20.59 33.17
N GLY A 276 14.07 19.98 32.96
CA GLY A 276 14.55 18.85 33.78
C GLY A 276 15.21 17.74 32.95
N ASN A 277 15.41 16.57 33.57
CA ASN A 277 16.14 15.45 32.95
C ASN A 277 15.40 14.81 31.76
N ASN A 278 14.07 14.94 31.69
CA ASN A 278 13.24 14.44 30.60
C ASN A 278 12.22 15.53 30.20
N PRO A 279 12.65 16.57 29.47
CA PRO A 279 11.76 17.65 29.06
C PRO A 279 10.69 17.11 28.10
N TYR A 280 9.46 17.58 28.27
CA TYR A 280 8.35 17.26 27.37
C TYR A 280 7.53 18.53 27.11
N SER A 281 6.83 18.54 25.97
CA SER A 281 5.96 19.66 25.57
C SER A 281 4.50 19.26 25.70
N TYR A 282 3.65 20.22 26.08
CA TYR A 282 2.20 20.06 26.16
C TYR A 282 1.49 21.38 25.83
N PHE A 283 0.20 21.30 25.49
CA PHE A 283 -0.62 22.48 25.25
C PHE A 283 -1.23 23.01 26.55
N ASN A 284 -0.96 24.26 26.90
CA ASN A 284 -1.60 24.95 28.02
C ASN A 284 -2.72 25.87 27.53
N LEU A 285 -3.79 25.26 27.03
CA LEU A 285 -4.95 26.00 26.50
C LEU A 285 -5.71 26.74 27.63
N PRO A 286 -6.33 27.90 27.35
CA PRO A 286 -7.08 28.66 28.35
C PRO A 286 -8.32 27.90 28.85
N ALA A 287 -8.71 28.06 30.12
CA ALA A 287 -9.90 27.37 30.65
C ALA A 287 -11.20 27.74 29.91
N THR A 288 -11.27 29.00 29.44
CA THR A 288 -12.36 29.56 28.63
C THR A 288 -11.77 30.42 27.53
N SER A 289 -12.31 30.35 26.33
CA SER A 289 -11.95 31.20 25.19
C SER A 289 -13.22 31.56 24.42
N ASN A 290 -13.39 32.85 24.10
CA ASN A 290 -14.56 33.38 23.39
C ASN A 290 -15.93 32.92 23.95
N GLY A 291 -16.03 32.78 25.28
CA GLY A 291 -17.25 32.35 25.96
C GLY A 291 -17.52 30.83 25.94
N ILE A 292 -16.63 30.03 25.36
CA ILE A 292 -16.68 28.56 25.38
C ILE A 292 -15.66 28.01 26.37
N THR A 293 -16.05 27.04 27.18
CA THR A 293 -15.16 26.34 28.14
C THR A 293 -14.50 25.11 27.51
N LYS A 294 -13.38 24.66 28.09
CA LYS A 294 -12.78 23.36 27.72
C LYS A 294 -13.76 22.19 27.77
N SER A 295 -14.63 22.15 28.79
CA SER A 295 -15.61 21.06 28.94
C SER A 295 -16.63 21.02 27.79
N GLN A 296 -17.03 22.18 27.25
CA GLN A 296 -17.90 22.25 26.08
C GLN A 296 -17.21 21.74 24.82
N VAL A 297 -15.93 22.09 24.62
CA VAL A 297 -15.11 21.60 23.51
C VAL A 297 -14.92 20.09 23.59
N ILE A 298 -14.60 19.56 24.78
CA ILE A 298 -14.43 18.12 25.00
C ILE A 298 -15.75 17.38 24.69
N ALA A 299 -16.89 17.90 25.15
CA ALA A 299 -18.19 17.30 24.87
C ALA A 299 -18.56 17.34 23.38
N ALA A 300 -18.26 18.45 22.69
CA ALA A 300 -18.45 18.57 21.24
C ALA A 300 -17.53 17.61 20.47
N GLY A 301 -16.25 17.55 20.85
CA GLY A 301 -15.28 16.60 20.28
C GLY A 301 -15.69 15.14 20.49
N GLY A 302 -16.28 14.81 21.65
CA GLY A 302 -16.85 13.50 21.93
C GLY A 302 -17.98 13.13 20.96
N ARG A 303 -18.95 14.03 20.74
CA ARG A 303 -20.05 13.81 19.78
C ARG A 303 -19.57 13.69 18.34
N ILE A 304 -18.57 14.48 17.94
CA ILE A 304 -17.92 14.30 16.64
C ILE A 304 -17.23 12.94 16.58
N GLY A 305 -16.59 12.50 17.66
CA GLY A 305 -16.03 11.15 17.79
C GLY A 305 -17.08 10.06 17.59
N ASP A 306 -18.23 10.15 18.27
CA ASP A 306 -19.34 9.20 18.10
C ASP A 306 -19.85 9.18 16.66
N PHE A 307 -19.94 10.34 16.01
CA PHE A 307 -20.30 10.45 14.59
C PHE A 307 -19.25 9.78 13.70
N ILE A 308 -17.96 10.03 13.93
CA ILE A 308 -16.86 9.39 13.22
C ILE A 308 -16.93 7.88 13.40
N ASP A 309 -17.10 7.38 14.62
CA ASP A 309 -17.17 5.95 14.90
C ASP A 309 -18.37 5.28 14.21
N ALA A 310 -19.50 5.97 14.09
CA ALA A 310 -20.69 5.48 13.40
C ALA A 310 -20.58 5.53 11.85
N ASN A 311 -19.69 6.35 11.31
CA ASN A 311 -19.61 6.64 9.87
C ASN A 311 -18.24 6.36 9.25
N HIS A 312 -17.23 5.93 10.03
CA HIS A 312 -15.97 5.42 9.49
C HIS A 312 -16.29 4.21 8.62
N CYS A 313 -15.77 4.17 7.39
CA CYS A 313 -16.00 2.97 6.60
C CYS A 313 -15.27 1.77 7.24
N PRO A 314 -15.93 0.60 7.21
CA PRO A 314 -15.42 -0.64 7.80
C PRO A 314 -14.19 -1.19 7.08
#